data_AF-A0A3N6M0I9-F1
#
_entry.id   AF-A0A3N6M0I9-F1
#
_cell.length_a   1.000
_cell.length_b   1.000
_cell.length_c   1.000
_cell.angle_alpha   90.00
_cell.angle_beta   90.00
_cell.angle_gamma   90.00
#
_symmetry.space_group_name_H-M   'P 1'
#
loop_
_entity.id
_entity.type
_entity.pdbx_description
1 polymer ?
#
loop_
_entity_poly.entity_id
_entity_poly.type
_entity_poly.pdbx_seq_one_letter_code
_entity_poly.pdbx_strand_id
1 'polypeptide(L)'
;MTSNSNGCGGTERCGCGTEANQPAHVESNAEAGDGDPSSPDPIDGRWIDDPASADSTLPDDVRAAMERWLETDGIETVADCFAAIRRRVGNGSLAVADLCHADGETDHRGVLEGETYHFRCFYDAVLLAELGDSPVTIRTVAPDGTEITGRVSDAGEPTVEPAGATMSFGIAADANPLSTADRRLGAAYEAICPFVRAFPDRASYGTWAATVPAATIATPLADATELAGLLLE
;
A
#
# COMPACT_ATOMS: atom_id res chain seq x y z
N MET A 1 -37.35 23.41 -10.64
CA MET A 1 -36.40 24.47 -11.07
C MET A 1 -35.58 24.79 -9.83
N THR A 2 -34.51 24.01 -9.59
CA THR A 2 -33.09 24.36 -9.86
C THR A 2 -32.62 25.47 -8.93
N SER A 3 -31.90 25.16 -7.85
CA SER A 3 -30.43 24.96 -7.78
C SER A 3 -29.70 26.24 -7.37
N ASN A 4 -29.00 26.17 -6.23
CA ASN A 4 -27.57 26.47 -6.02
C ASN A 4 -27.33 27.01 -4.60
N SER A 5 -26.55 26.34 -3.75
CA SER A 5 -25.08 26.18 -3.77
C SER A 5 -24.35 27.43 -3.30
N ASN A 6 -23.64 27.28 -2.18
CA ASN A 6 -22.41 27.93 -1.71
C ASN A 6 -22.46 27.95 -0.17
N GLY A 7 -21.49 27.47 0.60
CA GLY A 7 -20.17 26.94 0.30
C GLY A 7 -19.41 26.80 1.62
N CYS A 8 -18.44 25.88 1.65
CA CYS A 8 -17.30 25.82 2.56
C CYS A 8 -16.32 24.90 1.79
N GLY A 9 -15.19 25.34 1.23
CA GLY A 9 -14.33 26.46 1.58
C GLY A 9 -13.22 25.98 2.51
N GLY A 10 -12.23 25.27 1.96
CA GLY A 10 -11.10 24.73 2.74
C GLY A 10 -10.10 23.94 1.91
N THR A 11 -9.70 24.46 0.74
CA THR A 11 -8.58 23.96 -0.06
C THR A 11 -7.28 24.54 0.49
N GLU A 12 -6.44 23.73 1.14
CA GLU A 12 -4.99 23.93 1.28
C GLU A 12 -4.41 22.79 2.15
N ARG A 13 -3.93 21.72 1.52
CA ARG A 13 -2.78 20.87 1.92
C ARG A 13 -2.83 19.51 1.22
N CYS A 14 -2.17 19.44 0.07
CA CYS A 14 -1.43 18.28 -0.44
C CYS A 14 -0.77 18.76 -1.72
N GLY A 15 0.41 19.36 -1.58
CA GLY A 15 1.19 19.87 -2.70
C GLY A 15 2.04 18.76 -3.29
N CYS A 16 1.56 18.10 -4.34
CA CYS A 16 2.37 17.16 -5.12
C CYS A 16 2.20 17.55 -6.60
N GLY A 17 3.27 18.09 -7.19
CA GLY A 17 3.31 18.56 -8.57
C GLY A 17 3.30 17.42 -9.58
N THR A 18 2.72 17.70 -10.75
CA THR A 18 2.57 16.77 -11.88
C THR A 18 3.80 16.81 -12.78
N GLU A 19 4.57 15.73 -12.84
CA GLU A 19 5.50 15.49 -13.96
C GLU A 19 5.36 14.06 -14.48
N ALA A 20 4.83 13.96 -15.70
CA ALA A 20 4.69 12.74 -16.46
C ALA A 20 6.06 12.36 -17.05
N ASN A 21 6.54 11.15 -16.77
CA ASN A 21 7.76 10.62 -17.36
C ASN A 21 7.42 9.37 -18.22
N GLN A 22 7.68 9.46 -19.52
CA GLN A 22 7.61 8.35 -20.47
C GLN A 22 8.84 7.44 -20.31
N PRO A 23 8.71 6.10 -20.30
CA PRO A 23 9.86 5.24 -20.45
C PRO A 23 10.18 4.97 -21.93
N ALA A 24 11.48 5.03 -22.21
CA ALA A 24 12.11 4.69 -23.47
C ALA A 24 12.10 3.17 -23.74
N HIS A 25 11.98 2.82 -25.02
CA HIS A 25 12.19 1.47 -25.54
C HIS A 25 13.59 0.94 -25.17
N VAL A 26 13.65 -0.24 -24.55
CA VAL A 26 14.88 -1.02 -24.39
C VAL A 26 14.68 -2.37 -25.10
N GLU A 27 15.58 -2.66 -26.04
CA GLU A 27 15.62 -3.92 -26.78
C GLU A 27 16.08 -5.07 -25.88
N SER A 28 15.35 -6.20 -25.98
CA SER A 28 15.52 -7.41 -25.19
C SER A 28 16.65 -8.28 -25.73
N ASN A 29 17.61 -8.64 -24.87
CA ASN A 29 18.54 -9.75 -25.09
C ASN A 29 18.41 -10.68 -23.87
N ALA A 30 17.61 -11.73 -24.02
CA ALA A 30 17.47 -12.79 -23.03
C ALA A 30 18.41 -13.95 -23.41
N GLU A 31 19.50 -14.11 -22.66
CA GLU A 31 20.22 -15.38 -22.56
C GLU A 31 19.70 -16.11 -21.31
N ALA A 32 19.07 -17.26 -21.52
CA ALA A 32 18.55 -18.13 -20.47
C ALA A 32 19.73 -18.86 -19.78
N GLY A 33 20.02 -18.49 -18.54
CA GLY A 33 20.88 -19.26 -17.64
C GLY A 33 20.05 -20.20 -16.79
N ASP A 34 20.35 -21.50 -16.84
CA ASP A 34 19.80 -22.54 -15.98
C ASP A 34 20.11 -22.22 -14.50
N GLY A 35 19.09 -21.83 -13.74
CA GLY A 35 19.18 -21.59 -12.30
C GLY A 35 19.15 -22.89 -11.49
N ASP A 36 19.96 -22.96 -10.43
CA ASP A 36 19.98 -24.04 -9.44
C ASP A 36 18.64 -24.12 -8.69
N PRO A 37 17.91 -25.25 -8.72
CA PRO A 37 16.61 -25.42 -8.06
C PRO A 37 16.68 -25.39 -6.51
N SER A 38 17.86 -25.20 -5.93
CA SER A 38 18.10 -25.18 -4.47
C SER A 38 18.32 -23.77 -3.91
N SER A 39 18.39 -22.74 -4.75
CA SER A 39 18.44 -21.36 -4.27
C SER A 39 17.03 -20.95 -3.81
N PRO A 40 16.83 -20.49 -2.57
CA PRO A 40 15.53 -19.99 -2.13
C PRO A 40 15.08 -18.90 -3.10
N ASP A 41 13.79 -18.91 -3.47
CA ASP A 41 13.26 -17.88 -4.35
C ASP A 41 13.53 -16.53 -3.66
N PRO A 42 14.15 -15.54 -4.32
CA PRO A 42 14.40 -14.23 -3.72
C PRO A 42 13.13 -13.57 -3.16
N ILE A 43 11.93 -14.05 -3.54
CA ILE A 43 10.63 -13.65 -3.01
C ILE A 43 10.33 -14.27 -1.62
N ASP A 44 10.84 -15.47 -1.33
CA ASP A 44 10.46 -16.25 -0.13
C ASP A 44 10.79 -15.51 1.18
N GLY A 45 11.91 -14.78 1.21
CA GLY A 45 12.28 -13.99 2.38
C GLY A 45 11.45 -12.71 2.57
N ARG A 46 10.63 -12.32 1.59
CA ARG A 46 9.83 -11.07 1.59
C ARG A 46 8.32 -11.32 1.64
N TRP A 47 7.92 -12.59 1.61
CA TRP A 47 6.53 -12.99 1.63
C TRP A 47 6.03 -13.16 3.06
N ILE A 48 4.88 -12.57 3.37
CA ILE A 48 4.23 -12.58 4.66
C ILE A 48 2.88 -13.28 4.51
N ASP A 49 2.77 -14.50 5.03
CA ASP A 49 1.53 -15.29 4.99
C ASP A 49 0.49 -14.84 6.01
N ASP A 50 0.92 -14.37 7.19
CA ASP A 50 0.04 -13.88 8.26
C ASP A 50 0.62 -12.58 8.82
N PRO A 51 0.19 -11.40 8.33
CA PRO A 51 0.78 -10.13 8.73
C PRO A 51 0.52 -9.74 10.18
N ALA A 52 -0.54 -10.27 10.80
CA ALA A 52 -0.87 -10.01 12.20
C ALA A 52 -0.09 -10.91 13.18
N SER A 53 0.48 -12.01 12.70
CA SER A 53 1.30 -12.90 13.52
C SER A 53 2.54 -12.23 14.10
N ALA A 54 2.79 -12.49 15.38
CA ALA A 54 4.04 -12.10 16.05
C ALA A 54 5.29 -12.77 15.45
N ASP A 55 5.12 -13.87 14.70
CA ASP A 55 6.22 -14.58 14.04
C ASP A 55 6.57 -13.97 12.67
N SER A 56 5.79 -13.00 12.17
CA SER A 56 6.02 -12.33 10.89
C SER A 56 7.09 -11.26 11.00
N THR A 57 8.35 -11.71 11.00
CA THR A 57 9.54 -10.86 11.07
C THR A 57 9.76 -10.10 9.76
N LEU A 58 10.22 -8.86 9.86
CA LEU A 58 10.59 -8.08 8.68
C LEU A 58 11.95 -8.51 8.10
N PRO A 59 12.09 -8.51 6.77
CA PRO A 59 13.39 -8.62 6.12
C PRO A 59 14.34 -7.51 6.60
N ASP A 60 15.63 -7.84 6.71
CA ASP A 60 16.65 -6.93 7.26
C ASP A 60 16.72 -5.57 6.55
N ASP A 61 16.56 -5.55 5.24
CA ASP A 61 16.59 -4.33 4.43
C ASP A 61 15.33 -3.48 4.64
N VAL A 62 14.16 -4.10 4.77
CA VAL A 62 12.88 -3.43 5.07
C VAL A 62 12.92 -2.82 6.46
N ARG A 63 13.38 -3.60 7.45
CA ARG A 63 13.59 -3.13 8.82
C ARG A 63 14.51 -1.91 8.84
N ALA A 64 15.70 -2.03 8.25
CA ALA A 64 16.70 -0.95 8.25
C ALA A 64 16.21 0.31 7.53
N ALA A 65 15.45 0.18 6.44
CA ALA A 65 14.87 1.32 5.73
C ALA A 65 13.79 2.02 6.58
N MET A 66 12.90 1.25 7.21
CA MET A 66 11.83 1.79 8.07
C MET A 66 12.37 2.44 9.35
N GLU A 67 13.33 1.81 10.03
CA GLU A 67 13.99 2.36 11.22
C GLU A 67 14.67 3.70 10.92
N ARG A 68 15.41 3.76 9.81
CA ARG A 68 16.03 5.01 9.33
C ARG A 68 14.98 6.08 9.05
N TRP A 69 13.94 5.74 8.32
CA TRP A 69 12.89 6.68 7.94
C TRP A 69 12.13 7.20 9.18
N LEU A 70 11.82 6.34 10.14
CA LEU A 70 11.06 6.71 11.34
C LEU A 70 11.91 7.35 12.45
N GLU A 71 13.23 7.30 12.32
CA GLU A 71 14.20 7.67 13.36
C GLU A 71 13.95 6.88 14.66
N THR A 72 13.84 5.55 14.54
CA THR A 72 13.61 4.62 15.65
C THR A 72 14.46 3.38 15.48
N ASP A 73 14.64 2.62 16.55
CA ASP A 73 15.23 1.29 16.54
C ASP A 73 14.21 0.26 17.08
N GLY A 74 14.50 -1.02 16.90
CA GLY A 74 13.79 -2.13 17.54
C GLY A 74 12.52 -2.57 16.80
N ILE A 75 12.44 -2.32 15.49
CA ILE A 75 11.36 -2.86 14.66
C ILE A 75 11.74 -4.30 14.30
N GLU A 76 11.06 -5.32 14.82
CA GLU A 76 11.39 -6.71 14.47
C GLU A 76 10.30 -7.34 13.57
N THR A 77 9.04 -7.06 13.86
CA THR A 77 7.88 -7.64 13.18
C THR A 77 7.15 -6.64 12.28
N VAL A 78 6.26 -7.16 11.43
CA VAL A 78 5.31 -6.35 10.67
C VAL A 78 4.47 -5.48 11.62
N ALA A 79 3.93 -6.06 12.69
CA ALA A 79 3.16 -5.34 13.70
C ALA A 79 3.95 -4.20 14.36
N ASP A 80 5.23 -4.42 14.72
CA ASP A 80 6.08 -3.37 15.29
C ASP A 80 6.27 -2.19 14.33
N CYS A 81 6.39 -2.48 13.03
CA CYS A 81 6.55 -1.48 11.98
C CYS A 81 5.32 -0.59 11.87
N PHE A 82 4.13 -1.18 11.74
CA PHE A 82 2.87 -0.42 11.66
C PHE A 82 2.61 0.36 12.95
N ALA A 83 2.92 -0.21 14.12
CA ALA A 83 2.84 0.50 15.39
C ALA A 83 3.83 1.68 15.45
N ALA A 84 5.04 1.53 14.90
CA ALA A 84 6.03 2.61 14.83
C ALA A 84 5.59 3.73 13.89
N ILE A 85 5.04 3.39 12.73
CA ILE A 85 4.43 4.34 11.78
C ILE A 85 3.34 5.14 12.50
N ARG A 86 2.36 4.45 13.10
CA ARG A 86 1.26 5.08 13.84
C ARG A 86 1.75 6.03 14.92
N ARG A 87 2.70 5.61 15.77
CA ARG A 87 3.28 6.48 16.80
C ARG A 87 3.97 7.73 16.23
N ARG A 88 4.54 7.62 15.04
CA ARG A 88 5.33 8.69 14.41
C ARG A 88 4.47 9.68 13.64
N VAL A 89 3.46 9.21 12.90
CA VAL A 89 2.65 10.01 11.96
C VAL A 89 1.22 10.24 12.44
N GLY A 90 0.73 9.39 13.36
CA GLY A 90 -0.62 9.46 13.90
C GLY A 90 -0.77 10.53 14.97
N ASN A 91 -1.85 11.29 14.87
CA ASN A 91 -2.29 12.31 15.82
C ASN A 91 -3.68 12.01 16.43
N GLY A 92 -4.20 10.80 16.26
CA GLY A 92 -5.52 10.38 16.72
C GLY A 92 -6.04 9.17 15.93
N SER A 93 -7.34 8.88 16.07
CA SER A 93 -8.05 7.90 15.26
C SER A 93 -8.16 8.37 13.81
N LEU A 94 -7.85 7.49 12.84
CA LEU A 94 -8.08 7.75 11.42
C LEU A 94 -9.57 7.62 11.11
N ALA A 95 -10.15 8.59 10.39
CA ALA A 95 -11.49 8.48 9.85
C ALA A 95 -11.46 8.41 8.31
N VAL A 96 -12.59 8.03 7.69
CA VAL A 96 -12.71 7.99 6.22
C VAL A 96 -12.31 9.31 5.56
N ALA A 97 -12.59 10.45 6.20
CA ALA A 97 -12.24 11.78 5.68
C ALA A 97 -10.73 12.07 5.67
N ASP A 98 -9.92 11.33 6.44
CA ASP A 98 -8.48 11.51 6.56
C ASP A 98 -7.68 10.70 5.51
N LEU A 99 -8.34 9.80 4.80
CA LEU A 99 -7.74 8.99 3.74
C LEU A 99 -7.23 9.86 2.57
N CYS A 100 -6.27 9.37 1.78
CA CYS A 100 -5.68 10.11 0.66
C CYS A 100 -6.60 10.14 -0.58
N HIS A 101 -7.69 10.91 -0.47
CA HIS A 101 -8.69 11.09 -1.52
C HIS A 101 -8.12 11.79 -2.76
N ALA A 102 -8.74 11.50 -3.89
CA ALA A 102 -8.56 12.19 -5.15
C ALA A 102 -9.86 12.89 -5.57
N ASP A 103 -9.74 14.08 -6.16
CA ASP A 103 -10.89 14.87 -6.63
C ASP A 103 -11.56 14.30 -7.89
N GLY A 104 -11.00 13.24 -8.49
CA GLY A 104 -11.48 12.64 -9.72
C GLY A 104 -11.10 11.17 -9.85
N GLU A 105 -11.48 10.56 -10.97
CA GLU A 105 -11.25 9.13 -11.20
C GLU A 105 -9.77 8.77 -11.15
N THR A 106 -9.46 7.70 -10.41
CA THR A 106 -8.15 7.08 -10.32
C THR A 106 -8.29 5.57 -10.51
N ASP A 107 -7.15 4.91 -10.68
CA ASP A 107 -7.11 3.45 -10.76
C ASP A 107 -7.56 2.81 -9.44
N HIS A 108 -7.40 3.47 -8.31
CA HIS A 108 -7.76 2.98 -6.98
C HIS A 108 -9.11 3.53 -6.53
N ARG A 109 -10.13 2.67 -6.44
CA ARG A 109 -11.46 3.07 -5.95
C ARG A 109 -12.03 2.09 -4.93
N GLY A 110 -12.80 2.64 -3.99
CA GLY A 110 -13.65 1.90 -3.07
C GLY A 110 -15.11 2.28 -3.27
N VAL A 111 -16.02 1.33 -3.11
CA VAL A 111 -17.48 1.57 -3.09
C VAL A 111 -18.03 1.09 -1.76
N LEU A 112 -18.54 2.03 -0.96
CA LEU A 112 -19.15 1.80 0.35
C LEU A 112 -20.57 2.36 0.31
N GLU A 113 -21.58 1.53 0.63
CA GLU A 113 -23.00 1.91 0.65
C GLU A 113 -23.52 2.60 -0.65
N GLY A 114 -22.88 2.30 -1.80
CA GLY A 114 -23.21 2.89 -3.09
C GLY A 114 -22.51 4.23 -3.39
N GLU A 115 -21.77 4.78 -2.43
CA GLU A 115 -20.88 5.91 -2.64
C GLU A 115 -19.53 5.44 -3.17
N THR A 116 -19.01 6.12 -4.19
CA THR A 116 -17.71 5.82 -4.80
C THR A 116 -16.66 6.80 -4.29
N TYR A 117 -15.56 6.25 -3.79
CA TYR A 117 -14.39 6.96 -3.31
C TYR A 117 -13.23 6.69 -4.26
N HIS A 118 -12.47 7.74 -4.60
CA HIS A 118 -11.26 7.65 -5.41
C HIS A 118 -10.05 7.98 -4.56
N PHE A 119 -9.03 7.15 -4.64
CA PHE A 119 -7.85 7.25 -3.81
C PHE A 119 -6.59 7.42 -4.66
N ARG A 120 -5.60 8.12 -4.09
CA ARG A 120 -4.25 8.20 -4.66
C ARG A 120 -3.41 6.98 -4.28
N CYS A 121 -3.72 6.38 -3.14
CA CYS A 121 -3.08 5.16 -2.65
C CYS A 121 -4.05 4.00 -2.75
N PHE A 122 -3.59 2.86 -3.26
CA PHE A 122 -4.35 1.62 -3.20
C PHE A 122 -4.77 1.25 -1.77
N TYR A 123 -3.87 1.44 -0.80
CA TYR A 123 -4.07 1.06 0.59
C TYR A 123 -5.28 1.74 1.24
N ASP A 124 -5.64 2.95 0.82
CA ASP A 124 -6.78 3.67 1.39
C ASP A 124 -8.11 3.02 1.02
N ALA A 125 -8.19 2.30 -0.11
CA ALA A 125 -9.36 1.49 -0.42
C ALA A 125 -9.48 0.28 0.52
N VAL A 126 -8.35 -0.25 1.00
CA VAL A 126 -8.31 -1.31 2.02
C VAL A 126 -8.66 -0.75 3.40
N LEU A 127 -8.12 0.42 3.78
CA LEU A 127 -8.48 1.11 5.02
C LEU A 127 -9.97 1.50 5.04
N LEU A 128 -10.56 1.87 3.90
CA LEU A 128 -12.00 2.12 3.81
C LEU A 128 -12.82 0.89 4.21
N ALA A 129 -12.35 -0.31 3.87
CA ALA A 129 -13.02 -1.56 4.23
C ALA A 129 -12.96 -1.85 5.73
N GLU A 130 -11.86 -1.50 6.39
CA GLU A 130 -11.70 -1.69 7.84
C GLU A 130 -12.40 -0.58 8.65
N LEU A 131 -12.48 0.64 8.13
CA LEU A 131 -13.15 1.77 8.77
C LEU A 131 -14.68 1.75 8.62
N GLY A 132 -15.20 1.00 7.65
CA GLY A 132 -16.63 0.93 7.34
C GLY A 132 -17.32 -0.24 8.02
N ASP A 133 -18.52 -0.03 8.56
CA ASP A 133 -19.38 -1.09 9.11
C ASP A 133 -20.18 -1.84 8.03
N SER A 134 -19.77 -1.74 6.75
CA SER A 134 -20.53 -2.28 5.61
C SER A 134 -19.61 -2.77 4.50
N PRO A 135 -20.09 -3.70 3.64
CA PRO A 135 -19.23 -4.33 2.65
C PRO A 135 -18.66 -3.32 1.66
N VAL A 136 -17.35 -3.35 1.46
CA VAL A 136 -16.65 -2.47 0.53
C VAL A 136 -16.23 -3.26 -0.70
N THR A 137 -16.51 -2.71 -1.87
CA THR A 137 -15.94 -3.20 -3.13
C THR A 137 -14.73 -2.34 -3.51
N ILE A 138 -13.57 -2.97 -3.60
CA ILE A 138 -12.30 -2.35 -3.98
C ILE A 138 -12.00 -2.70 -5.43
N ARG A 139 -11.51 -1.73 -6.19
CA ARG A 139 -10.91 -1.96 -7.50
C ARG A 139 -9.62 -1.19 -7.61
N THR A 140 -8.62 -1.83 -8.19
CA THR A 140 -7.33 -1.25 -8.51
C THR A 140 -6.83 -1.75 -9.86
N VAL A 141 -5.87 -1.05 -10.44
CA VAL A 141 -5.12 -1.51 -11.60
C VAL A 141 -3.67 -1.74 -11.15
N ALA A 142 -3.15 -2.93 -11.44
CA ALA A 142 -1.77 -3.30 -11.18
C ALA A 142 -0.80 -2.55 -12.11
N PRO A 143 0.50 -2.49 -11.80
CA PRO A 143 1.48 -1.80 -12.63
C PRO A 143 1.58 -2.30 -14.08
N ASP A 144 1.21 -3.55 -14.35
CA ASP A 144 1.15 -4.17 -15.67
C ASP A 144 -0.16 -3.89 -16.42
N GLY A 145 -1.10 -3.16 -15.80
CA GLY A 145 -2.41 -2.83 -16.35
C GLY A 145 -3.51 -3.85 -16.00
N THR A 146 -3.22 -4.92 -15.26
CA THR A 146 -4.23 -5.90 -14.88
C THR A 146 -5.18 -5.32 -13.82
N GLU A 147 -6.49 -5.43 -14.06
CA GLU A 147 -7.50 -5.05 -13.08
C GLU A 147 -7.55 -6.09 -11.95
N ILE A 148 -7.57 -5.59 -10.72
CA ILE A 148 -7.74 -6.38 -9.50
C ILE A 148 -8.97 -5.83 -8.78
N THR A 149 -9.86 -6.73 -8.40
CA THR A 149 -11.05 -6.39 -7.62
C THR A 149 -11.07 -7.18 -6.32
N GLY A 150 -11.56 -6.56 -5.27
CA GLY A 150 -11.76 -7.16 -3.96
C GLY A 150 -13.12 -6.79 -3.43
N ARG A 151 -13.74 -7.70 -2.67
CA ARG A 151 -14.92 -7.39 -1.87
C ARG A 151 -14.67 -7.86 -0.46
N VAL A 152 -14.61 -6.92 0.46
CA VAL A 152 -14.54 -7.18 1.89
C VAL A 152 -15.98 -7.15 2.42
N SER A 153 -16.37 -8.17 3.19
CA SER A 153 -17.74 -8.35 3.69
C SER A 153 -17.75 -8.48 5.21
N ASP A 154 -18.83 -8.02 5.85
CA ASP A 154 -18.94 -7.95 7.32
C ASP A 154 -18.87 -9.31 8.05
N ALA A 155 -18.99 -10.44 7.33
CA ALA A 155 -19.13 -11.76 7.94
C ALA A 155 -18.44 -12.90 7.17
N GLY A 156 -17.48 -12.59 6.29
CA GLY A 156 -16.83 -13.59 5.46
C GLY A 156 -15.46 -13.17 4.96
N GLU A 157 -14.68 -14.18 4.58
CA GLU A 157 -13.37 -14.01 3.96
C GLU A 157 -13.48 -13.09 2.72
N PRO A 158 -12.56 -12.11 2.56
CA PRO A 158 -12.56 -11.24 1.40
C PRO A 158 -12.50 -12.03 0.10
N THR A 159 -13.39 -11.74 -0.85
CA THR A 159 -13.31 -12.33 -2.19
C THR A 159 -12.44 -11.43 -3.07
N VAL A 160 -11.39 -11.98 -3.65
CA VAL A 160 -10.44 -11.24 -4.47
C VAL A 160 -10.31 -11.88 -5.85
N GLU A 161 -10.30 -11.06 -6.89
CA GLU A 161 -10.06 -11.47 -8.27
C GLU A 161 -8.93 -10.64 -8.89
N PRO A 162 -7.87 -11.29 -9.43
CA PRO A 162 -7.62 -12.74 -9.42
C PRO A 162 -7.36 -13.28 -8.00
N ALA A 163 -7.67 -14.57 -7.77
CA ALA A 163 -7.58 -15.19 -6.43
C ALA A 163 -6.15 -15.21 -5.83
N GLY A 164 -5.12 -15.11 -6.68
CA GLY A 164 -3.73 -15.02 -6.25
C GLY A 164 -3.25 -13.60 -5.97
N ALA A 165 -4.12 -12.59 -6.09
CA ALA A 165 -3.70 -11.20 -6.01
C ALA A 165 -2.99 -10.91 -4.69
N THR A 166 -1.99 -10.04 -4.78
CA THR A 166 -1.02 -9.78 -3.74
C THR A 166 -0.93 -8.28 -3.52
N MET A 167 -0.72 -7.86 -2.28
CA MET A 167 -0.38 -6.48 -1.93
C MET A 167 1.07 -6.39 -1.48
N SER A 168 1.82 -5.41 -1.99
CA SER A 168 3.12 -5.02 -1.44
C SER A 168 2.98 -3.93 -0.39
N PHE A 169 3.92 -3.88 0.54
CA PHE A 169 4.13 -2.76 1.43
C PHE A 169 5.62 -2.48 1.56
N GLY A 170 6.01 -1.21 1.63
CA GLY A 170 7.41 -0.87 1.79
C GLY A 170 7.71 0.59 1.57
N ILE A 171 8.99 0.87 1.35
CA ILE A 171 9.53 2.22 1.24
C ILE A 171 10.77 2.23 0.34
N ALA A 172 11.14 3.39 -0.19
CA ALA A 172 12.40 3.57 -0.91
C ALA A 172 13.59 3.13 -0.02
N ALA A 173 14.54 2.39 -0.61
CA ALA A 173 15.67 1.84 0.15
C ALA A 173 16.56 2.93 0.77
N ASP A 174 16.60 4.10 0.15
CA ASP A 174 17.34 5.29 0.55
C ASP A 174 16.45 6.39 1.16
N ALA A 175 15.26 6.03 1.66
CA ALA A 175 14.32 6.98 2.25
C ALA A 175 14.99 7.88 3.31
N ASN A 176 14.80 9.19 3.14
CA ASN A 176 15.32 10.18 4.07
C ASN A 176 14.54 10.14 5.38
N PRO A 177 15.20 10.34 6.54
CA PRO A 177 14.52 10.42 7.82
C PRO A 177 13.35 11.40 7.81
N LEU A 178 12.23 10.98 8.38
CA LEU A 178 11.02 11.79 8.48
C LEU A 178 11.28 12.93 9.45
N SER A 179 11.45 14.15 8.93
CA SER A 179 11.77 15.30 9.76
C SER A 179 10.69 15.54 10.83
N THR A 180 11.06 16.19 11.93
CA THR A 180 10.09 16.52 12.98
C THR A 180 9.00 17.49 12.48
N ALA A 181 9.28 18.29 11.45
CA ALA A 181 8.28 19.14 10.80
C ALA A 181 7.30 18.36 9.90
N ASP A 182 7.73 17.18 9.42
CA ASP A 182 7.03 16.33 8.46
C ASP A 182 6.35 15.12 9.13
N ARG A 183 6.12 15.14 10.45
CA ARG A 183 5.35 14.12 11.18
C ARG A 183 3.84 14.23 10.92
N ARG A 184 3.46 14.34 9.66
CA ARG A 184 2.08 14.46 9.20
C ARG A 184 1.77 13.28 8.30
N LEU A 185 0.52 12.85 8.33
CA LEU A 185 0.00 11.76 7.50
C LEU A 185 0.36 11.91 6.01
N GLY A 186 0.32 13.13 5.46
CA GLY A 186 0.71 13.40 4.07
C GLY A 186 2.15 12.99 3.72
N ALA A 187 3.12 13.19 4.61
CA ALA A 187 4.50 12.78 4.36
C ALA A 187 4.68 11.25 4.45
N ALA A 188 3.86 10.57 5.25
CA ALA A 188 3.80 9.11 5.26
C ALA A 188 3.31 8.58 3.91
N TYR A 189 2.25 9.19 3.37
CA TYR A 189 1.73 8.85 2.05
C TYR A 189 2.77 9.07 0.95
N GLU A 190 3.48 10.21 0.93
CA GLU A 190 4.54 10.46 -0.06
C GLU A 190 5.65 9.39 -0.05
N ALA A 191 6.01 8.90 1.14
CA ALA A 191 7.07 7.91 1.30
C ALA A 191 6.62 6.47 0.96
N ILE A 192 5.40 6.10 1.35
CA ILE A 192 4.93 4.70 1.34
C ILE A 192 4.05 4.39 0.13
N CYS A 193 3.14 5.29 -0.28
CA CYS A 193 2.19 5.03 -1.37
C CYS A 193 2.82 4.50 -2.66
N PRO A 194 3.99 4.99 -3.11
CA PRO A 194 4.60 4.48 -4.34
C PRO A 194 4.91 2.98 -4.32
N PHE A 195 5.03 2.40 -3.13
CA PHE A 195 5.44 1.01 -2.88
C PHE A 195 4.34 0.16 -2.26
N VAL A 196 3.16 0.74 -2.00
CA VAL A 196 1.96 -0.02 -1.66
C VAL A 196 1.13 -0.24 -2.92
N ARG A 197 1.30 -1.41 -3.51
CA ARG A 197 0.73 -1.77 -4.82
C ARG A 197 0.05 -3.11 -4.76
N ALA A 198 -0.91 -3.31 -5.66
CA ALA A 198 -1.52 -4.61 -5.88
C ALA A 198 -0.93 -5.27 -7.14
N PHE A 199 -0.83 -6.59 -7.12
CA PHE A 199 -0.33 -7.43 -8.20
C PHE A 199 -1.30 -8.60 -8.43
N PRO A 200 -1.42 -9.10 -9.66
CA PRO A 200 -2.32 -10.23 -9.95
C PRO A 200 -1.87 -11.53 -9.26
N ASP A 201 -0.57 -11.66 -8.98
CA ASP A 201 0.00 -12.79 -8.26
C ASP A 201 1.38 -12.47 -7.64
N ARG A 202 1.88 -13.42 -6.85
CA ARG A 202 3.19 -13.38 -6.19
C ARG A 202 4.35 -13.25 -7.18
N ALA A 203 4.27 -13.85 -8.35
CA ALA A 203 5.35 -13.82 -9.34
C ALA A 203 5.46 -12.43 -10.00
N SER A 204 4.31 -11.78 -10.27
CA SER A 204 4.25 -10.40 -10.72
C SER A 204 4.83 -9.43 -9.69
N TYR A 205 4.52 -9.63 -8.40
CA TYR A 205 5.18 -8.88 -7.32
C TYR A 205 6.70 -9.08 -7.36
N GLY A 206 7.18 -10.32 -7.41
CA GLY A 206 8.62 -10.61 -7.40
C GLY A 206 9.37 -9.98 -8.58
N THR A 207 8.78 -10.02 -9.77
CA THR A 207 9.33 -9.37 -10.96
C THR A 207 9.46 -7.86 -10.76
N TRP A 208 8.42 -7.22 -10.20
CA TRP A 208 8.46 -5.78 -9.89
C TRP A 208 9.49 -5.46 -8.80
N ALA A 209 9.48 -6.21 -7.69
CA ALA A 209 10.36 -6.00 -6.53
C ALA A 209 11.84 -6.09 -6.90
N ALA A 210 12.21 -6.94 -7.85
CA ALA A 210 13.59 -7.07 -8.35
C ALA A 210 14.08 -5.83 -9.14
N THR A 211 13.17 -4.96 -9.59
CA THR A 211 13.50 -3.82 -10.47
C THR A 211 13.43 -2.47 -9.78
N VAL A 212 12.77 -2.38 -8.62
CA VAL A 212 12.56 -1.12 -7.91
C VAL A 212 13.62 -0.90 -6.83
N PRO A 213 14.12 0.32 -6.64
CA PRO A 213 15.05 0.65 -5.56
C PRO A 213 14.31 0.82 -4.23
N ALA A 214 13.57 -0.21 -3.81
CA ALA A 214 12.71 -0.17 -2.65
C ALA A 214 12.88 -1.44 -1.81
N ALA A 215 12.74 -1.28 -0.49
CA ALA A 215 12.65 -2.38 0.43
C ALA A 215 11.17 -2.68 0.65
N THR A 216 10.70 -3.83 0.15
CA THR A 216 9.29 -4.23 0.23
C THR A 216 9.10 -5.63 0.78
N ILE A 217 7.94 -5.82 1.42
CA ILE A 217 7.30 -7.09 1.71
C ILE A 217 6.05 -7.25 0.85
N ALA A 218 5.52 -8.47 0.77
CA ALA A 218 4.23 -8.74 0.15
C ALA A 218 3.41 -9.76 0.93
N THR A 219 2.10 -9.69 0.79
CA THR A 219 1.12 -10.58 1.43
C THR A 219 -0.06 -10.83 0.47
N PRO A 220 -0.81 -11.93 0.59
CA PRO A 220 -2.06 -12.10 -0.16
C PRO A 220 -2.99 -10.90 0.07
N LEU A 221 -3.68 -10.48 -1.00
CA LEU A 221 -4.60 -9.35 -0.89
C LEU A 221 -5.82 -9.66 -0.02
N ALA A 222 -6.18 -10.93 0.14
CA ALA A 222 -7.23 -11.35 1.08
C ALA A 222 -6.88 -10.95 2.53
N ASP A 223 -5.60 -10.94 2.89
CA ASP A 223 -5.11 -10.67 4.25
C ASP A 223 -4.76 -9.17 4.45
N ALA A 224 -4.94 -8.33 3.43
CA ALA A 224 -4.58 -6.91 3.48
C ALA A 224 -5.39 -6.11 4.51
N THR A 225 -6.60 -6.57 4.87
CA THR A 225 -7.41 -5.94 5.92
C THR A 225 -6.82 -6.15 7.31
N GLU A 226 -6.14 -7.27 7.55
CA GLU A 226 -5.42 -7.49 8.81
C GLU A 226 -4.23 -6.52 8.95
N LEU A 227 -3.51 -6.25 7.86
CA LEU A 227 -2.51 -5.17 7.82
C LEU A 227 -3.12 -3.80 8.11
N ALA A 228 -4.32 -3.52 7.57
CA ALA A 228 -5.03 -2.28 7.84
C ALA A 228 -5.41 -2.14 9.32
N GLY A 229 -5.85 -3.23 9.95
CA GLY A 229 -6.13 -3.30 11.38
C GLY A 229 -4.92 -2.86 12.23
N LEU A 230 -3.72 -3.35 11.92
CA LEU A 230 -2.49 -2.98 12.66
C LEU A 230 -2.18 -1.47 12.64
N LEU A 231 -2.64 -0.74 11.61
CA LEU A 231 -2.49 0.71 11.55
C LEU A 231 -3.56 1.46 12.37
N LEU A 232 -4.74 0.84 12.57
CA LEU A 232 -5.94 1.44 13.16
C LEU A 232 -6.13 1.12 14.66
N GLU A 233 -5.53 0.03 15.16
CA GLU A 233 -5.39 -0.29 16.60
C GLU A 233 -4.64 0.81 17.37
#